data_AF-A0AAE3MKH9-F1
#
_entry.id   AF-A0AAE3MKH9-F1
#
_cell.length_a   1.000
_cell.length_b   1.000
_cell.length_c   1.000
_cell.angle_alpha   90.00
_cell.angle_beta   90.00
_cell.angle_gamma   90.00
#
_symmetry.space_group_name_H-M   'P 1'
#
loop_
_entity.id
_entity.type
_entity.pdbx_description
1 polymer ?
#
loop_
_entity_poly.entity_id
_entity_poly.type
_entity_poly.pdbx_seq_one_letter_code
_entity_poly.pdbx_strand_id
1 'polypeptide(L)'
;MAKKAEVKDLLEAGVHFGHLTRKWNPNMAPYIYMERNGIHVINLYKTVAKLDEANEALKKIAASGRKILFVATKKQAKDIVADKVSKINMPYITERWPGGMLTNFVTIRKAVKKMASIDRMKKDGTFNTLSKKERLQVDRLRAKLEKNLGSIADMTRLPGAIFIVDVMREHIAVKEAQKLNIPIFAMVDTNCDPRPIHYVIPSNDDASKSIDIIMDSVTTAVAEGLAERKADKQAESAEKEAEAGPEVAKAPVKEVAVAEEKVEEAPAAAETVVEEKVAADAPVEAKEAPAKEKKESAKADDLTKIEGIGPKGAEALINAGMDSFEKLAGAKPDAIKEILTEASSRMAHLDPTSWPKQAKMAADGDWDKLKDWQDKAKAGVE
;
A
#
# COMPACT_ATOMS: atom_id res chain seq x y z
N MET A 1 11.93 -25.99 -24.24
CA MET A 1 11.25 -26.83 -23.24
C MET A 1 11.67 -26.33 -21.87
N ALA A 2 10.73 -26.06 -20.97
CA ALA A 2 11.02 -25.72 -19.59
C ALA A 2 12.09 -26.66 -19.03
N LYS A 3 13.14 -26.08 -18.42
CA LYS A 3 14.16 -26.86 -17.72
C LYS A 3 13.45 -27.53 -16.54
N LYS A 4 13.10 -28.81 -16.69
CA LYS A 4 12.45 -29.58 -15.64
C LYS A 4 13.41 -29.64 -14.46
N ALA A 5 12.96 -29.23 -13.28
CA ALA A 5 13.81 -29.20 -12.11
C ALA A 5 14.19 -30.63 -11.72
N GLU A 6 15.43 -31.02 -11.96
CA GLU A 6 15.94 -32.32 -11.55
C GLU A 6 16.29 -32.29 -10.06
N VAL A 7 16.12 -33.44 -9.39
CA VAL A 7 16.44 -33.58 -7.96
C VAL A 7 17.90 -33.20 -7.69
N LYS A 8 18.80 -33.49 -8.63
CA LYS A 8 20.23 -33.15 -8.53
C LYS A 8 20.46 -31.64 -8.48
N ASP A 9 19.84 -30.90 -9.40
CA ASP A 9 19.95 -29.44 -9.44
C ASP A 9 19.38 -28.79 -8.14
N LEU A 10 18.25 -29.31 -7.63
CA LEU A 10 17.66 -28.85 -6.36
C LEU A 10 18.53 -29.18 -5.14
N LEU A 11 19.23 -30.33 -5.17
CA LEU A 11 20.16 -30.72 -4.13
C LEU A 11 21.37 -29.77 -4.08
N GLU A 12 21.99 -29.50 -5.24
CA GLU A 12 23.13 -28.59 -5.39
C GLU A 12 22.78 -27.15 -5.00
N ALA A 13 21.56 -26.70 -5.30
CA ALA A 13 21.05 -25.39 -4.91
C ALA A 13 20.69 -25.27 -3.41
N GLY A 14 20.68 -26.37 -2.65
CA GLY A 14 20.39 -26.36 -1.22
C GLY A 14 18.90 -26.24 -0.87
N VAL A 15 18.01 -26.66 -1.77
CA VAL A 15 16.53 -26.58 -1.57
C VAL A 15 16.04 -27.51 -0.46
N HIS A 16 16.78 -28.58 -0.19
CA HIS A 16 16.45 -29.62 0.79
C HIS A 16 16.67 -29.21 2.24
N PHE A 17 17.38 -28.12 2.51
CA PHE A 17 17.61 -27.66 3.88
C PHE A 17 16.37 -26.98 4.42
N GLY A 18 15.83 -27.48 5.53
CA GLY A 18 14.80 -26.79 6.31
C GLY A 18 15.38 -26.05 7.51
N HIS A 19 14.51 -25.79 8.48
CA HIS A 19 14.84 -25.15 9.75
C HIS A 19 15.23 -26.15 10.85
N LEU A 20 15.67 -25.59 11.98
CA LEU A 20 15.91 -26.33 13.23
C LEU A 20 14.65 -27.08 13.70
N THR A 21 14.85 -28.25 14.30
CA THR A 21 13.75 -29.11 14.76
C THR A 21 12.86 -28.50 15.83
N ARG A 22 13.38 -27.55 16.62
CA ARG A 22 12.57 -26.78 17.58
C ARG A 22 11.62 -25.74 16.95
N LYS A 23 11.83 -25.39 15.67
CA LYS A 23 11.07 -24.34 14.97
C LYS A 23 10.06 -24.90 13.97
N TRP A 24 9.99 -26.22 13.81
CA TRP A 24 9.17 -26.84 12.79
C TRP A 24 7.68 -26.78 13.11
N ASN A 25 6.87 -26.88 12.06
CA ASN A 25 5.43 -27.05 12.14
C ASN A 25 5.08 -28.53 11.92
N PRO A 26 4.35 -29.19 12.85
CA PRO A 26 3.96 -30.59 12.70
C PRO A 26 3.19 -30.90 11.41
N ASN A 27 2.46 -29.94 10.86
CA ASN A 27 1.74 -30.13 9.60
C ASN A 27 2.67 -30.29 8.38
N MET A 28 3.95 -29.94 8.51
CA MET A 28 4.97 -30.18 7.48
C MET A 28 5.56 -31.60 7.54
N ALA A 29 5.17 -32.43 8.52
CA ALA A 29 5.63 -33.82 8.62
C ALA A 29 5.54 -34.62 7.31
N PRO A 30 4.46 -34.50 6.49
CA PRO A 30 4.39 -35.21 5.22
C PRO A 30 5.48 -34.80 4.22
N TYR A 31 6.05 -33.60 4.33
CA TYR A 31 7.05 -33.09 3.38
C TYR A 31 8.49 -33.23 3.86
N ILE A 32 8.70 -33.57 5.13
CA ILE A 32 10.01 -33.79 5.72
C ILE A 32 10.46 -35.23 5.45
N TYR A 33 11.71 -35.41 5.05
CA TYR A 33 12.32 -36.71 4.80
C TYR A 33 12.98 -37.27 6.07
N MET A 34 13.87 -36.50 6.69
CA MET A 34 14.60 -36.89 7.88
C MET A 34 15.12 -35.67 8.64
N GLU A 35 15.68 -35.89 9.83
CA GLU A 35 16.46 -34.91 10.57
C GLU A 35 17.95 -35.27 10.48
N ARG A 36 18.82 -34.26 10.29
CA ARG A 36 20.27 -34.41 10.35
C ARG A 36 20.88 -33.23 11.09
N ASN A 37 21.67 -33.51 12.13
CA ASN A 37 22.36 -32.48 12.91
C ASN A 37 21.41 -31.39 13.47
N GLY A 38 20.19 -31.77 13.88
CA GLY A 38 19.20 -30.83 14.41
C GLY A 38 18.48 -29.97 13.36
N ILE A 39 18.67 -30.25 12.06
CA ILE A 39 18.03 -29.56 10.94
C ILE A 39 17.13 -30.56 10.20
N HIS A 40 15.89 -30.14 9.88
CA HIS A 40 15.02 -30.94 9.04
C HIS A 40 15.46 -30.91 7.57
N VAL A 41 15.42 -32.07 6.93
CA VAL A 41 15.69 -32.24 5.50
C VAL A 41 14.36 -32.45 4.79
N ILE A 42 14.04 -31.58 3.82
CA ILE A 42 12.83 -31.63 3.00
C ILE A 42 13.00 -32.72 1.94
N ASN A 43 11.91 -33.45 1.65
CA ASN A 43 11.89 -34.48 0.61
C ASN A 43 11.82 -33.85 -0.79
N LEU A 44 12.96 -33.85 -1.50
CA LEU A 44 13.07 -33.28 -2.85
C LEU A 44 12.19 -33.98 -3.90
N TYR A 45 11.89 -35.28 -3.76
CA TYR A 45 10.96 -35.94 -4.69
C TYR A 45 9.55 -35.35 -4.58
N LYS A 46 9.13 -35.01 -3.36
CA LYS A 46 7.86 -34.32 -3.12
C LYS A 46 7.92 -32.87 -3.63
N THR A 47 9.07 -32.20 -3.47
CA THR A 47 9.30 -30.86 -4.04
C THR A 47 9.13 -30.87 -5.56
N VAL A 48 9.78 -31.79 -6.28
CA VAL A 48 9.67 -31.88 -7.75
C VAL A 48 8.22 -32.14 -8.17
N ALA A 49 7.55 -33.12 -7.56
CA ALA A 49 6.16 -33.44 -7.91
C ALA A 49 5.21 -32.25 -7.68
N LYS A 50 5.38 -31.54 -6.56
CA LYS A 50 4.56 -30.37 -6.23
C LYS A 50 4.91 -29.13 -7.05
N LEU A 51 6.17 -28.97 -7.43
CA LEU A 51 6.62 -27.92 -8.31
C LEU A 51 6.05 -28.11 -9.73
N ASP A 52 6.04 -29.34 -10.23
CA ASP A 52 5.39 -29.69 -11.51
C ASP A 52 3.89 -29.36 -11.48
N GLU A 53 3.17 -29.80 -10.43
CA GLU A 53 1.74 -29.49 -10.23
C GLU A 53 1.47 -27.97 -10.18
N ALA A 54 2.30 -27.23 -9.44
CA ALA A 54 2.21 -25.77 -9.36
C ALA A 54 2.49 -25.09 -10.71
N ASN A 55 3.51 -25.54 -11.43
CA ASN A 55 3.90 -24.99 -12.73
C ASN A 55 2.80 -25.19 -13.78
N GLU A 56 2.18 -26.37 -13.83
CA GLU A 56 1.07 -26.64 -14.74
C GLU A 56 -0.14 -25.72 -14.46
N ALA A 57 -0.49 -25.53 -13.19
CA ALA A 57 -1.57 -24.64 -12.81
C ALA A 57 -1.25 -23.16 -13.10
N LEU A 58 -0.02 -22.71 -12.82
CA LEU A 58 0.43 -21.34 -13.13
C LEU A 58 0.45 -21.09 -14.63
N LYS A 59 0.88 -22.06 -15.43
CA LYS A 59 0.87 -22.01 -16.89
C LYS A 59 -0.55 -21.82 -17.43
N LYS A 60 -1.53 -22.59 -16.95
CA LYS A 60 -2.95 -22.45 -17.31
C LYS A 60 -3.50 -21.07 -16.93
N ILE A 61 -3.15 -20.55 -15.75
CA ILE A 61 -3.58 -19.22 -15.29
C ILE A 61 -2.99 -18.12 -16.17
N ALA A 62 -1.71 -18.22 -16.53
CA ALA A 62 -1.05 -17.30 -17.43
C ALA A 62 -1.66 -17.33 -18.84
N ALA A 63 -1.97 -18.53 -19.35
CA ALA A 63 -2.63 -18.74 -20.65
C ALA A 63 -4.03 -18.10 -20.69
N SER A 64 -4.81 -18.20 -19.60
CA SER A 64 -6.11 -17.51 -19.47
C SER A 64 -6.01 -15.98 -19.48
N GLY A 65 -4.81 -15.43 -19.32
CA GLY A 65 -4.56 -14.00 -19.34
C GLY A 65 -4.83 -13.26 -18.03
N ARG A 66 -4.99 -14.00 -16.93
CA ARG A 66 -5.00 -13.42 -15.58
C ARG A 66 -3.55 -13.17 -15.15
N LYS A 67 -3.35 -12.09 -14.38
CA LYS A 67 -2.03 -11.72 -13.85
C LYS A 67 -1.76 -12.51 -12.57
N ILE A 68 -0.50 -12.91 -12.37
CA ILE A 68 -0.03 -13.60 -11.17
C ILE A 68 0.79 -12.59 -10.37
N LEU A 69 0.44 -12.37 -9.10
CA LEU A 69 1.16 -11.44 -8.23
C LEU A 69 2.20 -12.19 -7.40
N PHE A 70 3.47 -11.84 -7.58
CA PHE A 70 4.57 -12.42 -6.81
C PHE A 70 4.85 -11.59 -5.56
N VAL A 71 5.07 -12.23 -4.41
CA VAL A 71 5.23 -11.55 -3.11
C VAL A 71 6.44 -12.11 -2.39
N ALA A 72 7.39 -11.23 -2.06
CA ALA A 72 8.61 -11.62 -1.34
C ALA A 72 9.25 -10.41 -0.63
N THR A 73 9.02 -10.20 0.68
CA THR A 73 9.70 -9.11 1.42
C THR A 73 11.05 -9.50 2.02
N LYS A 74 11.43 -10.77 1.89
CA LYS A 74 12.66 -11.34 2.43
C LYS A 74 13.90 -10.87 1.66
N LYS A 75 14.94 -10.42 2.38
CA LYS A 75 16.14 -9.78 1.78
C LYS A 75 16.78 -10.67 0.71
N GLN A 76 16.84 -11.98 0.96
CA GLN A 76 17.42 -12.98 0.07
C GLN A 76 16.62 -13.19 -1.21
N ALA A 77 15.33 -12.82 -1.23
CA ALA A 77 14.40 -13.02 -2.33
C ALA A 77 14.09 -11.73 -3.11
N LYS A 78 14.27 -10.54 -2.52
CA LYS A 78 13.85 -9.26 -3.11
C LYS A 78 14.36 -9.06 -4.53
N ASP A 79 15.66 -9.13 -4.71
CA ASP A 79 16.31 -8.82 -5.99
C ASP A 79 16.04 -9.93 -7.01
N ILE A 80 16.08 -11.20 -6.57
CA ILE A 80 15.78 -12.38 -7.40
C ILE A 80 14.37 -12.29 -7.98
N VAL A 81 13.38 -12.00 -7.14
CA VAL A 81 11.98 -11.91 -7.56
C VAL A 81 11.78 -10.69 -8.47
N ALA A 82 12.36 -9.53 -8.13
CA ALA A 82 12.28 -8.35 -8.98
C ALA A 82 12.86 -8.59 -10.38
N ASP A 83 14.04 -9.18 -10.48
CA ASP A 83 14.76 -9.38 -11.74
C ASP A 83 14.10 -10.44 -12.62
N LYS A 84 13.62 -11.54 -12.04
CA LYS A 84 13.02 -12.63 -12.82
C LYS A 84 11.58 -12.32 -13.23
N VAL A 85 10.80 -11.70 -12.34
CA VAL A 85 9.38 -11.43 -12.59
C VAL A 85 9.19 -10.21 -13.50
N SER A 86 10.07 -9.20 -13.41
CA SER A 86 10.04 -8.05 -14.33
C SER A 86 10.24 -8.47 -15.79
N LYS A 87 11.13 -9.44 -16.07
CA LYS A 87 11.38 -9.98 -17.42
C LYS A 87 10.14 -10.59 -18.07
N ILE A 88 9.24 -11.18 -17.29
CA ILE A 88 7.99 -11.78 -17.77
C ILE A 88 6.78 -10.82 -17.70
N ASN A 89 7.01 -9.56 -17.31
CA ASN A 89 5.98 -8.52 -17.20
C ASN A 89 4.77 -8.92 -16.32
N MET A 90 5.07 -9.56 -15.19
CA MET A 90 4.12 -9.89 -14.14
C MET A 90 4.29 -8.95 -12.93
N PRO A 91 3.21 -8.67 -12.19
CA PRO A 91 3.30 -7.80 -11.01
C PRO A 91 4.00 -8.51 -9.84
N TYR A 92 4.78 -7.78 -9.06
CA TYR A 92 5.50 -8.31 -7.89
C TYR A 92 5.58 -7.31 -6.73
N ILE A 93 5.65 -7.75 -5.48
CA ILE A 93 5.88 -6.89 -4.32
C ILE A 93 7.08 -7.41 -3.55
N THR A 94 8.15 -6.61 -3.52
CA THR A 94 9.40 -6.98 -2.87
C THR A 94 9.72 -6.17 -1.62
N GLU A 95 9.09 -5.02 -1.43
CA GLU A 95 9.44 -4.14 -0.32
C GLU A 95 8.62 -4.38 0.93
N ARG A 96 7.39 -3.88 0.96
CA ARG A 96 6.47 -4.04 2.08
C ARG A 96 5.10 -4.35 1.55
N TRP A 97 4.47 -5.39 2.10
CA TRP A 97 3.06 -5.66 1.88
C TRP A 97 2.19 -4.70 2.72
N PRO A 98 1.48 -3.72 2.11
CA PRO A 98 0.52 -2.93 2.85
C PRO A 98 -0.71 -3.79 3.17
N GLY A 99 -1.16 -3.77 4.42
CA GLY A 99 -2.43 -4.42 4.78
C GLY A 99 -3.59 -3.82 3.99
N GLY A 100 -4.48 -4.67 3.50
CA GLY A 100 -5.58 -4.29 2.61
C GLY A 100 -5.18 -4.22 1.14
N MET A 101 -4.04 -4.77 0.74
CA MET A 101 -3.59 -4.70 -0.65
C MET A 101 -4.58 -5.34 -1.62
N LEU A 102 -5.10 -6.51 -1.27
CA LEU A 102 -6.08 -7.25 -2.06
C LEU A 102 -7.49 -6.92 -1.60
N THR A 103 -7.73 -6.91 -0.28
CA THR A 103 -9.09 -6.72 0.28
C THR A 103 -9.62 -5.30 0.13
N ASN A 104 -8.75 -4.29 0.10
CA ASN A 104 -9.10 -2.88 -0.14
C ASN A 104 -8.43 -2.37 -1.44
N PHE A 105 -8.52 -3.17 -2.51
CA PHE A 105 -7.87 -2.87 -3.80
C PHE A 105 -8.28 -1.51 -4.40
N VAL A 106 -9.51 -1.05 -4.15
CA VAL A 106 -9.98 0.26 -4.62
C VAL A 106 -9.12 1.40 -4.05
N THR A 107 -8.76 1.34 -2.77
CA THR A 107 -7.92 2.35 -2.13
C THR A 107 -6.47 2.29 -2.62
N ILE A 108 -5.93 1.08 -2.82
CA ILE A 108 -4.60 0.89 -3.40
C ILE A 108 -4.54 1.45 -4.81
N ARG A 109 -5.59 1.23 -5.62
CA ARG A 109 -5.68 1.80 -6.97
C ARG A 109 -5.70 3.33 -6.95
N LYS A 110 -6.30 3.97 -5.95
CA LYS A 110 -6.22 5.44 -5.78
C LYS A 110 -4.78 5.89 -5.53
N ALA A 111 -3.99 5.14 -4.75
CA ALA A 111 -2.58 5.44 -4.54
C ALA A 111 -1.74 5.27 -5.82
N VAL A 112 -2.00 4.22 -6.61
CA VAL A 112 -1.39 4.03 -7.94
C VAL A 112 -1.79 5.15 -8.90
N LYS A 113 -3.06 5.56 -8.93
CA LYS A 113 -3.52 6.69 -9.76
C LYS A 113 -2.85 8.01 -9.34
N LYS A 114 -2.60 8.21 -8.04
CA LYS A 114 -1.84 9.36 -7.54
C LYS A 114 -0.41 9.37 -8.09
N MET A 115 0.24 8.21 -8.15
CA MET A 115 1.56 8.07 -8.77
C MET A 115 1.55 8.53 -10.24
N ALA A 116 0.61 8.03 -11.03
CA ALA A 116 0.45 8.42 -12.44
C ALA A 116 0.09 9.92 -12.61
N SER A 117 -0.68 10.49 -11.68
CA SER A 117 -0.99 11.94 -11.70
C SER A 117 0.26 12.80 -11.47
N ILE A 118 1.18 12.34 -10.61
CA ILE A 118 2.45 13.04 -10.38
C ILE A 118 3.33 12.98 -11.63
N ASP A 119 3.37 11.83 -12.31
CA ASP A 119 4.11 11.69 -13.56
C ASP A 119 3.54 12.59 -14.67
N ARG A 120 2.21 12.76 -14.69
CA ARG A 120 1.54 13.70 -15.59
C ARG A 120 1.89 15.16 -15.27
N MET A 121 1.80 15.57 -14.01
CA MET A 121 2.19 16.93 -13.58
C MET A 121 3.65 17.26 -13.90
N LYS A 122 4.55 16.26 -13.85
CA LYS A 122 5.95 16.41 -14.25
C LYS A 122 6.10 16.64 -15.76
N LYS A 123 5.30 15.96 -16.58
CA LYS A 123 5.29 16.13 -18.05
C LYS A 123 4.65 17.45 -18.49
N ASP A 124 3.55 17.83 -17.84
CA ASP A 124 2.76 19.02 -18.18
C ASP A 124 3.41 20.33 -17.67
N GLY A 125 4.52 20.24 -16.92
CA GLY A 125 5.27 21.41 -16.42
C GLY A 125 4.67 22.10 -15.19
N THR A 126 3.46 21.71 -14.76
CA THR A 126 2.81 22.19 -13.52
C THR A 126 3.63 21.86 -12.28
N PHE A 127 4.47 20.82 -12.34
CA PHE A 127 5.41 20.51 -11.27
C PHE A 127 6.42 21.65 -10.99
N ASN A 128 6.69 22.50 -11.99
CA ASN A 128 7.63 23.61 -11.85
C ASN A 128 7.01 24.86 -11.21
N THR A 129 5.68 24.95 -11.13
CA THR A 129 4.99 26.07 -10.47
C THR A 129 4.96 25.90 -8.95
N LEU A 130 5.23 24.70 -8.45
CA LEU A 130 5.30 24.39 -7.02
C LEU A 130 6.58 24.98 -6.40
N SER A 131 6.46 25.37 -5.13
CA SER A 131 7.60 25.80 -4.33
C SER A 131 8.63 24.66 -4.17
N LYS A 132 9.89 25.01 -3.90
CA LYS A 132 10.98 24.01 -3.75
C LYS A 132 10.66 22.95 -2.68
N LYS A 133 10.00 23.35 -1.59
CA LYS A 133 9.61 22.44 -0.52
C LYS A 133 8.53 21.47 -0.94
N GLU A 134 7.48 21.95 -1.59
CA GLU A 134 6.38 21.12 -2.11
C GLU A 134 6.89 20.15 -3.17
N ARG A 135 7.77 20.64 -4.07
CA ARG A 135 8.41 19.81 -5.09
C ARG A 135 9.16 18.63 -4.46
N LEU A 136 9.96 18.89 -3.44
CA LEU A 136 10.70 17.85 -2.71
C LEU A 136 9.75 16.85 -2.02
N GLN A 137 8.64 17.33 -1.45
CA GLN A 137 7.65 16.44 -0.83
C GLN A 137 6.97 15.54 -1.86
N VAL A 138 6.58 16.08 -3.00
CA VAL A 138 5.95 15.33 -4.10
C VAL A 138 6.96 14.33 -4.69
N ASP A 139 8.23 14.69 -4.85
CA ASP A 139 9.29 13.78 -5.29
C ASP A 139 9.50 12.62 -4.33
N ARG A 140 9.60 12.90 -3.02
CA ARG A 140 9.71 11.86 -1.99
C ARG A 140 8.49 10.93 -1.99
N LEU A 141 7.30 11.49 -2.15
CA LEU A 141 6.06 10.71 -2.24
C LEU A 141 6.08 9.82 -3.50
N ARG A 142 6.48 10.36 -4.65
CA ARG A 142 6.57 9.63 -5.91
C ARG A 142 7.57 8.49 -5.84
N ALA A 143 8.76 8.73 -5.28
CA ALA A 143 9.78 7.71 -5.08
C ALA A 143 9.31 6.61 -4.12
N LYS A 144 8.60 6.98 -3.04
CA LYS A 144 8.02 6.02 -2.11
C LYS A 144 6.92 5.17 -2.75
N LEU A 145 6.09 5.78 -3.60
CA LEU A 145 5.05 5.05 -4.35
C LEU A 145 5.67 4.12 -5.39
N GLU A 146 6.69 4.56 -6.13
CA GLU A 146 7.40 3.71 -7.11
C GLU A 146 7.96 2.46 -6.45
N LYS A 147 8.70 2.67 -5.36
CA LYS A 147 9.41 1.62 -4.65
C LYS A 147 8.46 0.54 -4.11
N ASN A 148 7.25 0.93 -3.68
CA ASN A 148 6.31 0.00 -3.06
C ASN A 148 5.27 -0.57 -4.04
N LEU A 149 4.84 0.21 -5.03
CA LEU A 149 3.68 -0.10 -5.89
C LEU A 149 3.96 0.04 -7.39
N GLY A 150 5.20 0.34 -7.81
CA GLY A 150 5.55 0.57 -9.22
C GLY A 150 5.20 -0.62 -10.13
N SER A 151 5.52 -1.83 -9.68
CA SER A 151 5.22 -3.10 -10.36
C SER A 151 3.73 -3.42 -10.53
N ILE A 152 2.85 -2.82 -9.73
CA ILE A 152 1.40 -3.02 -9.80
C ILE A 152 0.70 -1.86 -10.53
N ALA A 153 1.46 -0.93 -11.11
CA ALA A 153 0.91 0.25 -11.77
C ALA A 153 -0.09 -0.11 -12.88
N ASP A 154 0.21 -1.18 -13.62
CA ASP A 154 -0.59 -1.65 -14.76
C ASP A 154 -1.74 -2.58 -14.35
N MET A 155 -1.91 -2.87 -13.05
CA MET A 155 -2.97 -3.75 -12.56
C MET A 155 -4.31 -2.99 -12.44
N THR A 156 -5.24 -3.32 -13.33
CA THR A 156 -6.61 -2.77 -13.30
C THR A 156 -7.58 -3.62 -12.48
N ARG A 157 -7.30 -4.92 -12.34
CA ARG A 157 -8.15 -5.92 -11.67
C ARG A 157 -7.33 -6.74 -10.66
N LEU A 158 -8.03 -7.43 -9.77
CA LEU A 158 -7.41 -8.36 -8.83
C LEU A 158 -6.62 -9.45 -9.56
N PRO A 159 -5.50 -9.93 -8.99
CA PRO A 159 -4.71 -10.99 -9.60
C PRO A 159 -5.49 -12.31 -9.65
N GLY A 160 -5.16 -13.16 -10.61
CA GLY A 160 -5.76 -14.48 -10.75
C GLY A 160 -5.21 -15.53 -9.80
N ALA A 161 -3.98 -15.32 -9.36
CA ALA A 161 -3.30 -16.11 -8.35
C ALA A 161 -2.20 -15.26 -7.71
N ILE A 162 -1.74 -15.70 -6.55
CA ILE A 162 -0.56 -15.14 -5.91
C ILE A 162 0.50 -16.21 -5.70
N PHE A 163 1.77 -15.81 -5.85
CA PHE A 163 2.93 -16.64 -5.55
C PHE A 163 3.70 -16.00 -4.40
N ILE A 164 3.83 -16.70 -3.28
CA ILE A 164 4.45 -16.18 -2.05
C ILE A 164 5.77 -16.90 -1.79
N VAL A 165 6.82 -16.12 -1.49
CA VAL A 165 8.08 -16.61 -0.92
C VAL A 165 8.06 -16.31 0.58
N ASP A 166 8.16 -17.36 1.41
CA ASP A 166 8.05 -17.33 2.88
C ASP A 166 6.64 -16.94 3.39
N VAL A 167 5.85 -17.97 3.67
CA VAL A 167 4.46 -17.86 4.15
C VAL A 167 4.36 -17.28 5.55
N MET A 168 5.34 -17.56 6.41
CA MET A 168 5.32 -17.09 7.80
C MET A 168 5.52 -15.57 7.83
N ARG A 169 6.43 -15.06 7.00
CA ARG A 169 6.66 -13.63 6.86
C ARG A 169 5.50 -12.92 6.17
N GLU A 170 4.94 -13.51 5.12
CA GLU A 170 3.84 -12.93 4.32
C GLU A 170 2.44 -13.40 4.75
N HIS A 171 2.24 -13.70 6.03
CA HIS A 171 0.96 -14.19 6.56
C HIS A 171 -0.24 -13.25 6.29
N ILE A 172 0.00 -11.94 6.15
CA ILE A 172 -1.05 -10.96 5.79
C ILE A 172 -1.53 -11.20 4.36
N ALA A 173 -0.60 -11.40 3.41
CA ALA A 173 -0.93 -11.69 2.02
C ALA A 173 -1.75 -12.99 1.90
N VAL A 174 -1.37 -14.03 2.66
CA VAL A 174 -2.11 -15.30 2.73
C VAL A 174 -3.53 -15.07 3.22
N LYS A 175 -3.71 -14.39 4.37
CA LYS A 175 -5.04 -14.13 4.95
C LYS A 175 -5.93 -13.32 4.02
N GLU A 176 -5.38 -12.33 3.33
CA GLU A 176 -6.14 -11.52 2.37
C GLU A 176 -6.55 -12.33 1.13
N ALA A 177 -5.65 -13.15 0.59
CA ALA A 177 -5.95 -13.99 -0.56
C ALA A 177 -6.99 -15.06 -0.25
N GLN A 178 -6.93 -15.66 0.95
CA GLN A 178 -7.94 -16.60 1.42
C GLN A 178 -9.33 -15.96 1.52
N LYS A 179 -9.42 -14.75 2.08
CA LYS A 179 -10.70 -14.02 2.19
C LYS A 179 -11.35 -13.71 0.84
N LEU A 180 -10.55 -13.60 -0.22
CA LEU A 180 -11.00 -13.28 -1.57
C LEU A 180 -11.03 -14.51 -2.49
N ASN A 181 -10.78 -15.70 -1.95
CA ASN A 181 -10.72 -16.96 -2.68
C ASN A 181 -9.74 -16.91 -3.88
N ILE A 182 -8.63 -16.19 -3.73
CA ILE A 182 -7.56 -16.15 -4.72
C ILE A 182 -6.65 -17.37 -4.48
N PRO A 183 -6.40 -18.20 -5.50
CA PRO A 183 -5.48 -19.33 -5.40
C PRO A 183 -4.08 -18.91 -4.94
N ILE A 184 -3.55 -19.64 -3.95
CA ILE A 184 -2.27 -19.36 -3.30
C ILE A 184 -1.27 -20.44 -3.69
N PHE A 185 -0.19 -20.01 -4.33
CA PHE A 185 1.01 -20.78 -4.60
C PHE A 185 2.09 -20.27 -3.65
N ALA A 186 2.85 -21.17 -3.01
CA ALA A 186 3.89 -20.71 -2.12
C ALA A 186 5.05 -21.68 -1.98
N MET A 187 6.24 -21.10 -1.78
CA MET A 187 7.39 -21.78 -1.22
C MET A 187 7.17 -21.95 0.29
N VAL A 188 7.24 -23.18 0.78
CA VAL A 188 6.93 -23.53 2.17
C VAL A 188 8.11 -24.26 2.80
N ASP A 189 8.74 -23.62 3.77
CA ASP A 189 9.72 -24.26 4.63
C ASP A 189 9.03 -24.99 5.80
N THR A 190 9.77 -25.86 6.46
CA THR A 190 9.43 -26.70 7.61
C THR A 190 8.80 -25.98 8.81
N ASN A 191 8.95 -24.66 8.96
CA ASN A 191 8.34 -23.85 10.03
C ASN A 191 6.94 -23.30 9.65
N CYS A 192 6.54 -23.39 8.38
CA CYS A 192 5.29 -22.83 7.88
C CYS A 192 4.14 -23.85 7.95
N ASP A 193 2.89 -23.38 8.03
CA ASP A 193 1.71 -24.25 7.92
C ASP A 193 1.32 -24.41 6.44
N PRO A 194 1.29 -25.64 5.88
CA PRO A 194 0.93 -25.88 4.48
C PRO A 194 -0.58 -25.83 4.22
N ARG A 195 -1.44 -26.03 5.23
CA ARG A 195 -2.90 -26.10 5.08
C ARG A 195 -3.55 -24.89 4.39
N PRO A 196 -3.18 -23.63 4.69
CA PRO A 196 -3.79 -22.46 4.05
C PRO A 196 -3.48 -22.28 2.56
N ILE A 197 -2.57 -23.09 2.00
CA ILE A 197 -1.98 -22.91 0.67
C ILE A 197 -2.55 -23.98 -0.27
N HIS A 198 -2.91 -23.57 -1.49
CA HIS A 198 -3.53 -24.47 -2.46
C HIS A 198 -2.47 -25.30 -3.18
N TYR A 199 -1.36 -24.66 -3.57
CA TYR A 199 -0.22 -25.29 -4.23
C TYR A 199 1.04 -25.06 -3.39
N VAL A 200 1.35 -26.06 -2.56
CA VAL A 200 2.50 -26.06 -1.64
C VAL A 200 3.73 -26.55 -2.39
N ILE A 201 4.79 -25.74 -2.45
CA ILE A 201 6.10 -26.16 -2.94
C ILE A 201 7.03 -26.29 -1.71
N PRO A 202 7.29 -27.51 -1.21
CA PRO A 202 8.19 -27.70 -0.08
C PRO A 202 9.61 -27.33 -0.47
N SER A 203 10.17 -26.27 0.13
CA SER A 203 11.47 -25.75 -0.29
C SER A 203 12.07 -24.82 0.77
N ASN A 204 13.39 -24.73 0.78
CA ASN A 204 14.13 -23.72 1.55
C ASN A 204 13.84 -22.30 1.03
N ASP A 205 13.35 -21.41 1.88
CA ASP A 205 13.10 -20.01 1.57
C ASP A 205 14.15 -19.03 2.17
N ASP A 206 15.16 -19.53 2.87
CA ASP A 206 16.25 -18.75 3.46
C ASP A 206 17.44 -18.61 2.50
N ALA A 207 17.71 -19.62 1.68
CA ALA A 207 18.84 -19.63 0.77
C ALA A 207 18.50 -18.94 -0.56
N SER A 208 19.26 -17.91 -0.92
CA SER A 208 19.12 -17.22 -2.22
C SER A 208 19.18 -18.18 -3.40
N LYS A 209 20.10 -19.16 -3.42
CA LYS A 209 20.21 -20.15 -4.50
C LYS A 209 18.96 -21.05 -4.62
N SER A 210 18.33 -21.39 -3.49
CA SER A 210 17.09 -22.17 -3.47
C SER A 210 15.91 -21.38 -4.04
N ILE A 211 15.77 -20.12 -3.60
CA ILE A 211 14.76 -19.21 -4.16
C ILE A 211 15.00 -19.01 -5.65
N ASP A 212 16.25 -18.83 -6.06
CA ASP A 212 16.65 -18.61 -7.44
C ASP A 212 16.18 -19.74 -8.37
N ILE A 213 16.51 -21.00 -8.05
CA ILE A 213 16.16 -22.15 -8.89
C ILE A 213 14.66 -22.41 -8.96
N ILE A 214 13.94 -22.23 -7.84
CA ILE A 214 12.48 -22.39 -7.82
C ILE A 214 11.82 -21.28 -8.64
N MET A 215 12.28 -20.03 -8.48
CA MET A 215 11.77 -18.89 -9.23
C MET A 215 12.08 -19.01 -10.74
N ASP A 216 13.22 -19.58 -11.14
CA ASP A 216 13.50 -19.86 -12.56
C ASP A 216 12.51 -20.83 -13.15
N SER A 217 12.24 -21.94 -12.45
CA SER A 217 11.28 -22.95 -12.90
C SER A 217 9.88 -22.33 -13.06
N VAL A 218 9.43 -21.59 -12.04
CA VAL A 218 8.12 -20.94 -12.01
C VAL A 218 7.98 -19.86 -13.08
N THR A 219 8.96 -18.96 -13.20
CA THR A 219 8.90 -17.87 -14.20
C THR A 219 9.01 -18.40 -15.63
N THR A 220 9.76 -19.48 -15.86
CA THR A 220 9.80 -20.17 -17.16
C THR A 220 8.42 -20.75 -17.50
N ALA A 221 7.76 -21.45 -16.57
CA ALA A 221 6.42 -22.00 -16.79
C ALA A 221 5.37 -20.91 -17.09
N VAL A 222 5.44 -19.78 -16.37
CA VAL A 222 4.57 -18.62 -16.64
C VAL A 222 4.88 -17.98 -18.00
N ALA A 223 6.16 -17.87 -18.37
CA ALA A 223 6.56 -17.35 -19.68
C ALA A 223 6.04 -18.23 -20.83
N GLU A 224 6.09 -19.55 -20.68
CA GLU A 224 5.50 -20.50 -21.63
C GLU A 224 3.99 -20.30 -21.76
N GLY A 225 3.26 -20.21 -20.65
CA GLY A 225 1.81 -19.95 -20.68
C GLY A 225 1.45 -18.61 -21.33
N LEU A 226 2.30 -17.58 -21.18
CA LEU A 226 2.14 -16.31 -21.88
C LEU A 226 2.45 -16.41 -23.38
N ALA A 227 3.42 -17.25 -23.77
CA ALA A 227 3.75 -17.50 -25.17
C ALA A 227 2.63 -18.26 -25.89
N GLU A 228 2.08 -19.29 -25.26
CA GLU A 228 0.91 -20.04 -25.75
C GLU A 228 -0.27 -19.10 -25.99
N ARG A 229 -0.59 -18.24 -25.01
CA ARG A 229 -1.65 -17.23 -25.19
C ARG A 229 -1.41 -16.28 -26.36
N LYS A 230 -0.16 -15.88 -26.61
CA LYS A 230 0.17 -15.01 -27.74
C LYS A 230 -0.03 -15.74 -29.06
N ALA A 231 0.36 -17.01 -29.13
CA ALA A 231 0.15 -17.86 -30.30
C ALA A 231 -1.35 -18.06 -30.57
N ASP A 232 -2.14 -18.40 -29.54
CA ASP A 232 -3.59 -18.60 -29.67
C ASP A 232 -4.30 -17.33 -30.19
N LYS A 233 -3.91 -16.15 -29.66
CA LYS A 233 -4.44 -14.88 -30.14
C LYS A 233 -4.06 -14.55 -31.57
N GLN A 234 -2.85 -14.93 -32.00
CA GLN A 234 -2.39 -14.73 -33.37
C GLN A 234 -3.11 -15.67 -34.34
N ALA A 235 -3.36 -16.92 -33.92
CA ALA A 235 -4.16 -17.88 -34.66
C ALA A 235 -5.62 -17.40 -34.81
N GLU A 236 -6.26 -16.96 -33.71
CA GLU A 236 -7.62 -16.40 -33.77
C GLU A 236 -7.72 -15.14 -34.64
N SER A 237 -6.68 -14.28 -34.66
CA SER A 237 -6.68 -13.12 -35.56
C SER A 237 -6.48 -13.50 -37.02
N ALA A 238 -5.66 -14.52 -37.30
CA ALA A 238 -5.43 -15.01 -38.66
C ALA A 238 -6.65 -15.76 -39.21
N GLU A 239 -7.38 -16.50 -38.37
CA GLU A 239 -8.65 -17.13 -38.74
C GLU A 239 -9.74 -16.09 -39.01
N LYS A 240 -9.80 -15.00 -38.23
CA LYS A 240 -10.72 -13.88 -38.50
C LYS A 240 -10.37 -13.08 -39.75
N GLU A 241 -9.09 -12.97 -40.10
CA GLU A 241 -8.65 -12.38 -41.38
C GLU A 241 -8.88 -13.34 -42.56
N ALA A 242 -8.86 -14.66 -42.35
CA ALA A 242 -9.16 -15.66 -43.38
C ALA A 242 -10.67 -15.86 -43.63
N GLU A 243 -11.52 -15.70 -42.61
CA GLU A 243 -12.98 -15.60 -42.79
C GLU A 243 -13.41 -14.26 -43.43
N ALA A 244 -12.58 -13.22 -43.32
CA ALA A 244 -12.72 -11.97 -44.05
C ALA A 244 -11.97 -12.00 -45.40
N GLY A 245 -12.26 -12.99 -46.25
CA GLY A 245 -11.81 -13.04 -47.64
C GLY A 245 -12.56 -12.07 -48.59
N PRO A 246 -12.03 -11.76 -49.78
CA PRO A 246 -11.93 -10.41 -50.32
C PRO A 246 -13.22 -9.89 -50.98
N GLU A 247 -13.69 -8.71 -50.57
CA GLU A 247 -14.58 -7.92 -51.43
C GLU A 247 -13.73 -7.32 -52.56
N VAL A 248 -13.92 -7.91 -53.74
CA VAL A 248 -13.15 -7.67 -54.96
C VAL A 248 -13.24 -6.21 -55.38
N ALA A 249 -12.09 -5.54 -55.40
CA ALA A 249 -11.86 -4.34 -56.19
C ALA A 249 -12.19 -4.61 -57.67
N LYS A 250 -13.18 -3.89 -58.21
CA LYS A 250 -13.28 -3.61 -59.64
C LYS A 250 -12.94 -2.13 -59.91
N ALA A 251 -12.27 -1.98 -61.04
CA ALA A 251 -11.39 -0.90 -61.48
C ALA A 251 -12.04 0.50 -61.68
N PRO A 252 -11.22 1.57 -61.82
CA PRO A 252 -11.63 2.98 -61.81
C PRO A 252 -11.96 3.51 -63.22
N VAL A 253 -12.94 4.42 -63.33
CA VAL A 253 -13.14 5.29 -64.53
C VAL A 253 -13.61 6.69 -64.09
N LYS A 254 -13.03 7.69 -64.77
CA LYS A 254 -13.16 9.15 -64.64
C LYS A 254 -14.55 9.71 -65.01
N GLU A 255 -14.95 10.82 -64.38
CA GLU A 255 -15.29 12.16 -64.96
C GLU A 255 -16.16 12.96 -63.96
N VAL A 256 -15.67 14.10 -63.41
CA VAL A 256 -15.85 15.52 -63.82
C VAL A 256 -17.13 16.19 -63.24
N ALA A 257 -16.96 17.46 -62.83
CA ALA A 257 -17.94 18.49 -62.44
C ALA A 257 -18.28 18.55 -60.93
N VAL A 258 -17.60 19.40 -60.15
CA VAL A 258 -17.85 20.85 -59.95
C VAL A 258 -19.17 21.13 -59.21
N ALA A 259 -19.06 21.55 -57.95
CA ALA A 259 -19.81 22.66 -57.37
C ALA A 259 -19.18 23.03 -56.02
N GLU A 260 -18.51 24.19 -56.01
CA GLU A 260 -18.35 25.03 -54.82
C GLU A 260 -19.74 25.39 -54.27
N GLU A 261 -19.93 25.41 -52.95
CA GLU A 261 -20.39 26.65 -52.30
C GLU A 261 -20.17 26.60 -50.78
N LYS A 262 -20.05 27.80 -50.25
CA LYS A 262 -19.40 28.26 -49.03
C LYS A 262 -20.40 29.19 -48.34
N VAL A 263 -20.79 28.94 -47.09
CA VAL A 263 -21.31 29.94 -46.12
C VAL A 263 -21.12 29.31 -44.73
N GLU A 264 -20.27 29.76 -43.79
CA GLU A 264 -20.04 31.08 -43.15
C GLU A 264 -20.99 31.40 -41.95
N GLU A 265 -20.34 31.73 -40.83
CA GLU A 265 -20.76 32.45 -39.60
C GLU A 265 -21.98 31.97 -38.77
N ALA A 266 -21.82 31.55 -37.49
CA ALA A 266 -21.66 32.36 -36.25
C ALA A 266 -22.95 33.12 -35.83
N PRO A 267 -23.18 33.62 -34.59
CA PRO A 267 -22.46 33.48 -33.31
C PRO A 267 -23.36 33.29 -32.04
N ALA A 268 -22.69 33.16 -30.88
CA ALA A 268 -22.98 33.73 -29.53
C ALA A 268 -24.39 33.80 -28.89
N ALA A 269 -24.48 33.28 -27.65
CA ALA A 269 -24.92 34.00 -26.43
C ALA A 269 -24.61 33.08 -25.23
N ALA A 270 -23.68 33.39 -24.31
CA ALA A 270 -23.69 34.46 -23.30
C ALA A 270 -24.83 34.29 -22.27
N GLU A 271 -24.48 33.82 -21.07
CA GLU A 271 -24.98 34.42 -19.83
C GLU A 271 -23.93 34.29 -18.72
N THR A 272 -23.72 35.40 -18.04
CA THR A 272 -22.66 35.71 -17.08
C THR A 272 -23.27 36.30 -15.81
N VAL A 273 -22.48 36.24 -14.71
CA VAL A 273 -22.51 37.08 -13.48
C VAL A 273 -23.57 36.66 -12.44
N VAL A 274 -23.26 36.43 -11.16
CA VAL A 274 -22.65 37.33 -10.15
C VAL A 274 -21.76 36.55 -9.17
N GLU A 275 -20.45 36.78 -9.06
CA GLU A 275 -19.69 37.79 -8.27
C GLU A 275 -20.01 37.86 -6.76
N GLU A 276 -19.06 37.46 -5.90
CA GLU A 276 -18.57 38.33 -4.83
C GLU A 276 -17.15 37.93 -4.36
N LYS A 277 -16.35 38.97 -4.12
CA LYS A 277 -14.91 39.04 -3.80
C LYS A 277 -14.56 38.40 -2.44
N VAL A 278 -13.31 37.96 -2.25
CA VAL A 278 -12.33 38.54 -1.29
C VAL A 278 -10.90 38.16 -1.70
N ALA A 279 -10.00 39.12 -1.46
CA ALA A 279 -8.62 39.23 -1.85
C ALA A 279 -7.62 38.26 -1.17
N ALA A 280 -6.42 38.28 -1.76
CA ALA A 280 -5.17 37.61 -1.44
C ALA A 280 -4.73 37.63 0.03
N ASP A 281 -4.03 36.58 0.48
CA ASP A 281 -2.58 36.68 0.72
C ASP A 281 -1.92 35.28 0.85
N ALA A 282 -0.62 35.23 0.55
CA ALA A 282 0.26 34.07 0.60
C ALA A 282 0.65 33.68 2.05
N PRO A 283 1.35 32.54 2.23
CA PRO A 283 2.57 32.66 3.03
C PRO A 283 3.77 31.86 2.50
N VAL A 284 4.91 32.55 2.47
CA VAL A 284 6.26 31.98 2.35
C VAL A 284 6.82 31.75 3.75
N GLU A 285 7.44 30.58 3.93
CA GLU A 285 8.21 30.20 5.11
C GLU A 285 9.51 31.02 5.32
N ALA A 286 9.72 31.36 6.60
CA ALA A 286 10.96 31.22 7.38
C ALA A 286 12.31 31.66 6.78
N LYS A 287 12.89 32.70 7.40
CA LYS A 287 14.33 32.88 7.61
C LYS A 287 14.61 33.20 9.09
N GLU A 288 15.69 32.63 9.63
CA GLU A 288 16.18 32.80 11.01
C GLU A 288 16.96 34.12 11.23
N ALA A 289 16.70 34.73 12.41
CA ALA A 289 17.48 35.60 13.33
C ALA A 289 18.20 36.89 12.82
N PRO A 290 18.37 38.00 13.62
CA PRO A 290 18.36 38.13 15.10
C PRO A 290 17.57 39.34 15.70
N ALA A 291 17.69 39.52 17.02
CA ALA A 291 17.00 40.39 17.99
C ALA A 291 16.68 41.88 17.68
N LYS A 292 15.46 42.33 18.04
CA LYS A 292 15.16 43.47 18.97
C LYS A 292 13.65 43.71 19.22
N GLU A 293 13.27 43.54 20.50
CA GLU A 293 12.27 44.24 21.33
C GLU A 293 10.84 44.64 20.85
N LYS A 294 9.87 43.99 21.53
CA LYS A 294 8.63 44.48 22.19
C LYS A 294 7.48 45.12 21.39
N LYS A 295 6.39 44.34 21.28
CA LYS A 295 5.04 44.69 21.79
C LYS A 295 4.32 43.40 22.23
N GLU A 296 3.88 43.37 23.49
CA GLU A 296 3.21 42.24 24.16
C GLU A 296 1.81 41.95 23.59
N SER A 297 1.54 40.69 23.29
CA SER A 297 0.21 40.07 23.33
C SER A 297 0.31 38.82 24.18
N ALA A 298 -0.57 38.70 25.18
CA ALA A 298 -0.55 37.72 26.27
C ALA A 298 -0.30 36.28 25.79
N LYS A 299 0.61 35.56 26.46
CA LYS A 299 0.81 34.12 26.25
C LYS A 299 -0.37 33.38 26.89
N ALA A 300 -1.03 32.51 26.12
CA ALA A 300 -1.98 31.55 26.65
C ALA A 300 -1.27 30.55 27.57
N ASP A 301 -1.93 30.16 28.67
CA ASP A 301 -1.43 29.17 29.61
C ASP A 301 -1.55 27.75 29.05
N ASP A 302 -0.65 26.88 29.47
CA ASP A 302 -0.67 25.46 29.08
C ASP A 302 -1.68 24.67 29.94
N LEU A 303 -2.93 24.63 29.49
CA LEU A 303 -4.03 23.93 30.18
C LEU A 303 -3.86 22.42 30.29
N THR A 304 -2.90 21.80 29.58
CA THR A 304 -2.63 20.37 29.68
C THR A 304 -2.00 19.95 31.01
N LYS A 305 -1.57 20.93 31.83
CA LYS A 305 -1.07 20.70 33.21
C LYS A 305 -2.16 20.31 34.21
N ILE A 306 -3.43 20.45 33.84
CA ILE A 306 -4.58 20.04 34.65
C ILE A 306 -4.91 18.59 34.31
N GLU A 307 -4.97 17.74 35.32
CA GLU A 307 -5.28 16.32 35.16
C GLU A 307 -6.72 16.14 34.66
N GLY A 308 -6.88 15.40 33.57
CA GLY A 308 -8.16 15.20 32.88
C GLY A 308 -8.32 16.05 31.61
N ILE A 309 -7.51 17.11 31.43
CA ILE A 309 -7.53 17.93 30.20
C ILE A 309 -6.50 17.37 29.20
N GLY A 310 -6.99 16.58 28.24
CA GLY A 310 -6.17 16.13 27.11
C GLY A 310 -5.89 17.25 26.09
N PRO A 311 -4.95 17.05 25.13
CA PRO A 311 -4.55 18.08 24.16
C PRO A 311 -5.71 18.69 23.36
N LYS A 312 -6.71 17.86 22.99
CA LYS A 312 -7.90 18.31 22.26
C LYS A 312 -8.89 19.08 23.14
N GLY A 313 -8.95 18.75 24.44
CA GLY A 313 -9.75 19.50 25.40
C GLY A 313 -9.15 20.88 25.65
N ALA A 314 -7.82 20.96 25.81
CA ALA A 314 -7.10 22.22 25.94
C ALA A 314 -7.31 23.12 24.70
N GLU A 315 -7.20 22.57 23.49
CA GLU A 315 -7.44 23.32 22.24
C GLU A 315 -8.88 23.84 22.14
N ALA A 316 -9.87 23.02 22.53
CA ALA A 316 -11.28 23.43 22.55
C ALA A 316 -11.55 24.59 23.53
N LEU A 317 -10.95 24.54 24.73
CA LEU A 317 -11.09 25.58 25.73
C LEU A 317 -10.42 26.89 25.30
N ILE A 318 -9.22 26.81 24.72
CA ILE A 318 -8.51 27.98 24.18
C ILE A 318 -9.31 28.62 23.05
N ASN A 319 -9.88 27.84 22.13
CA ASN A 319 -10.71 28.35 21.04
C ASN A 319 -12.01 29.00 21.53
N ALA A 320 -12.53 28.57 22.69
CA ALA A 320 -13.68 29.18 23.37
C ALA A 320 -13.32 30.40 24.23
N GLY A 321 -12.06 30.84 24.22
CA GLY A 321 -11.59 32.03 24.95
C GLY A 321 -11.16 31.76 26.40
N MET A 322 -11.13 30.50 26.84
CA MET A 322 -10.51 30.07 28.10
C MET A 322 -9.03 29.77 27.83
N ASP A 323 -8.23 30.82 27.71
CA ASP A 323 -6.81 30.76 27.37
C ASP A 323 -5.86 30.90 28.58
N SER A 324 -6.40 31.03 29.81
CA SER A 324 -5.60 31.16 31.04
C SER A 324 -6.14 30.31 32.19
N PHE A 325 -5.26 29.97 33.15
CA PHE A 325 -5.64 29.28 34.37
C PHE A 325 -6.66 30.08 35.20
N GLU A 326 -6.55 31.41 35.21
CA GLU A 326 -7.49 32.30 35.91
C GLU A 326 -8.90 32.21 35.32
N LYS A 327 -9.02 32.22 33.99
CA LYS A 327 -10.32 32.12 33.32
C LYS A 327 -10.96 30.75 33.55
N LEU A 328 -10.16 29.69 33.56
CA LEU A 328 -10.63 28.33 33.84
C LEU A 328 -11.02 28.14 35.31
N ALA A 329 -10.30 28.78 36.25
CA ALA A 329 -10.62 28.75 37.68
C ALA A 329 -11.94 29.45 38.02
N GLY A 330 -12.29 30.51 37.29
CA GLY A 330 -13.54 31.26 37.46
C GLY A 330 -14.75 30.61 36.78
N ALA A 331 -14.54 29.60 35.92
CA ALA A 331 -15.62 28.97 35.16
C ALA A 331 -16.35 27.90 35.98
N LYS A 332 -17.67 27.80 35.79
CA LYS A 332 -18.48 26.72 36.39
C LYS A 332 -18.24 25.42 35.61
N PRO A 333 -18.18 24.24 36.28
CA PRO A 333 -18.02 22.96 35.59
C PRO A 333 -19.04 22.71 34.47
N ASP A 334 -20.29 23.13 34.67
CA ASP A 334 -21.35 22.97 33.65
C ASP A 334 -21.07 23.76 32.37
N ALA A 335 -20.56 24.99 32.50
CA ALA A 335 -20.20 25.83 31.36
C ALA A 335 -18.99 25.26 30.59
N ILE A 336 -18.03 24.68 31.30
CA ILE A 336 -16.89 23.98 30.68
C ILE A 336 -17.39 22.75 29.91
N LYS A 337 -18.33 22.00 30.48
CA LYS A 337 -18.91 20.82 29.84
C LYS A 337 -19.69 21.16 28.57
N GLU A 338 -20.43 22.27 28.59
CA GLU A 338 -21.15 22.78 27.42
C GLU A 338 -20.19 23.13 26.28
N ILE A 339 -19.13 23.88 26.57
CA ILE A 339 -18.08 24.25 25.60
C ILE A 339 -17.42 23.02 24.96
N LEU A 340 -17.07 22.01 25.77
CA LEU A 340 -16.46 20.77 25.26
C LEU A 340 -17.43 19.98 24.36
N THR A 341 -18.70 19.97 24.73
CA THR A 341 -19.74 19.23 23.99
C THR A 341 -20.06 19.92 22.67
N GLU A 342 -20.10 21.25 22.66
CA GLU A 342 -20.25 22.08 21.45
C GLU A 342 -19.05 21.92 20.50
N ALA A 343 -17.83 21.87 21.05
CA ALA A 343 -16.63 21.64 20.26
C ALA A 343 -16.55 20.22 19.66
N SER A 344 -17.01 19.18 20.38
CA SER A 344 -17.15 17.83 19.84
C SER A 344 -18.02 16.92 20.70
N SER A 345 -18.98 16.23 20.08
CA SER A 345 -19.79 15.19 20.74
C SER A 345 -18.96 14.04 21.33
N ARG A 346 -17.72 13.83 20.87
CA ARG A 346 -16.80 12.83 21.43
C ARG A 346 -16.22 13.23 22.78
N MET A 347 -16.30 14.51 23.17
CA MET A 347 -15.77 15.04 24.43
C MET A 347 -16.80 15.06 25.57
N ALA A 348 -18.04 14.64 25.30
CA ALA A 348 -19.13 14.58 26.29
C ALA A 348 -18.87 13.65 27.50
N HIS A 349 -17.90 12.74 27.38
CA HIS A 349 -17.49 11.83 28.46
C HIS A 349 -16.49 12.44 29.45
N LEU A 350 -15.93 13.61 29.15
CA LEU A 350 -15.01 14.31 30.05
C LEU A 350 -15.79 14.92 31.22
N ASP A 351 -15.24 14.79 32.43
CA ASP A 351 -15.80 15.36 33.64
C ASP A 351 -14.97 16.57 34.11
N PRO A 352 -15.45 17.81 33.92
CA PRO A 352 -14.72 19.02 34.28
C PRO A 352 -14.89 19.45 35.74
N THR A 353 -15.51 18.64 36.61
CA THR A 353 -15.82 19.02 38.00
C THR A 353 -14.60 19.44 38.83
N SER A 354 -13.44 18.81 38.61
CA SER A 354 -12.21 19.14 39.33
C SER A 354 -11.34 20.21 38.65
N TRP A 355 -11.62 20.57 37.40
CA TRP A 355 -10.74 21.44 36.61
C TRP A 355 -10.66 22.88 37.15
N PRO A 356 -11.75 23.52 37.61
CA PRO A 356 -11.65 24.85 38.22
C PRO A 356 -10.81 24.88 39.50
N LYS A 357 -10.90 23.83 40.34
CA LYS A 357 -10.09 23.71 41.57
C LYS A 357 -8.60 23.57 41.24
N GLN A 358 -8.26 22.71 40.29
CA GLN A 358 -6.88 22.53 39.81
C GLN A 358 -6.33 23.79 39.13
N ALA A 359 -7.15 24.44 38.29
CA ALA A 359 -6.81 25.69 37.62
C ALA A 359 -6.53 26.81 38.63
N LYS A 360 -7.26 26.87 39.74
CA LYS A 360 -7.00 27.84 40.81
C LYS A 360 -5.63 27.62 41.46
N MET A 361 -5.26 26.38 41.78
CA MET A 361 -3.93 26.08 42.32
C MET A 361 -2.81 26.39 41.32
N ALA A 362 -3.05 26.17 40.02
CA ALA A 362 -2.12 26.54 38.95
C ALA A 362 -2.00 28.07 38.77
N ALA A 363 -3.10 28.81 38.88
CA ALA A 363 -3.14 30.27 38.80
C ALA A 363 -2.43 30.93 40.00
N ASP A 364 -2.59 30.36 41.20
CA ASP A 364 -1.91 30.81 42.42
C ASP A 364 -0.40 30.45 42.43
N GLY A 365 0.10 29.71 41.43
CA GLY A 365 1.50 29.28 41.31
C GLY A 365 1.91 28.16 42.27
N ASP A 366 0.94 27.55 42.96
CA ASP A 366 1.13 26.51 43.97
C ASP A 366 1.32 25.11 43.33
N TRP A 367 2.35 24.96 42.49
CA TRP A 367 2.60 23.74 41.70
C TRP A 367 2.85 22.49 42.56
N ASP A 368 3.49 22.62 43.72
CA ASP A 368 3.74 21.50 44.64
C ASP A 368 2.43 20.99 45.26
N LYS A 369 1.52 21.90 45.63
CA LYS A 369 0.19 21.52 46.16
C LYS A 369 -0.68 20.89 45.09
N LEU A 370 -0.62 21.39 43.86
CA LEU A 370 -1.33 20.81 42.72
C LEU A 370 -0.87 19.37 42.47
N LYS A 371 0.44 19.14 42.48
CA LYS A 371 1.01 17.80 42.28
C LYS A 371 0.63 16.85 43.41
N ASP A 372 0.73 17.28 44.68
CA ASP A 372 0.30 16.48 45.83
C ASP A 372 -1.21 16.17 45.80
N TRP A 373 -2.02 17.06 45.24
CA TRP A 373 -3.46 16.85 45.06
C TRP A 373 -3.74 15.85 43.94
N GLN A 374 -3.07 15.98 42.79
CA GLN A 374 -3.16 15.05 41.65
C GLN A 374 -2.71 13.64 42.04
N ASP A 375 -1.63 13.51 42.82
CA ASP A 375 -1.12 12.20 43.27
C ASP A 375 -2.08 11.49 44.27
N LYS A 376 -2.94 12.26 44.95
CA LYS A 376 -3.95 11.72 45.89
C LYS A 376 -5.30 11.45 45.24
N ALA A 377 -5.69 12.25 44.25
CA ALA A 377 -6.96 12.11 43.55
C ALA A 377 -6.84 11.08 42.41
N LYS A 378 -7.48 9.91 42.53
CA LYS A 378 -7.52 8.97 41.40
C LYS A 378 -8.41 9.51 40.29
N ALA A 379 -7.80 9.88 39.15
CA ALA A 379 -8.49 10.27 37.92
C ALA A 379 -9.38 11.53 38.06
N GLY A 380 -8.96 12.51 38.86
CA GLY A 380 -9.60 13.83 38.90
C GLY A 380 -11.01 13.87 39.51
N VAL A 381 -11.39 12.86 40.30
CA VAL A 381 -12.61 12.85 41.13
C VAL A 381 -12.19 12.74 42.60
N GLU A 382 -12.79 13.58 43.46
CA GLU A 382 -12.58 13.54 44.92
C GLU A 382 -13.03 12.20 45.55
#